data_AF-A0A3B9QY00-F1
#
_entry.id   AF-A0A3B9QY00-F1
#
_cell.length_a   1.000
_cell.length_b   1.000
_cell.length_c   1.000
_cell.angle_alpha   90.00
_cell.angle_beta   90.00
_cell.angle_gamma   90.00
#
_symmetry.space_group_name_H-M   'P 1'
#
loop_
_entity.id
_entity.type
_entity.pdbx_description
1 polymer ?
#
loop_
_entity_poly.entity_id
_entity_poly.type
_entity_poly.pdbx_seq_one_letter_code
_entity_poly.pdbx_strand_id
1 'polypeptide(L)' 'FDTAIWTDEVLEGRAAHYGMSVEDYRRNNLLHREVTSADVAALVCAMAGSAFRCTTGAQLPIDGGNERVL' A
#
# COMPACT_ATOMS: atom_id res chain seq x y z
N PHE A 1 -2.09 3.71 -6.40
CA PHE A 1 -2.92 2.75 -7.15
C PHE A 1 -3.82 3.52 -8.11
N ASP A 2 -3.49 3.46 -9.40
CA ASP A 2 -4.27 3.81 -10.60
C ASP A 2 -5.16 5.06 -10.65
N THR A 3 -4.88 6.07 -9.83
CA THR A 3 -5.54 7.38 -9.90
C THR A 3 -4.84 8.36 -10.86
N ALA A 4 -3.84 7.90 -11.63
CA ALA A 4 -2.88 8.71 -12.39
C ALA A 4 -2.04 9.71 -11.54
N ILE A 5 -2.20 9.72 -10.21
CA ILE A 5 -1.45 10.59 -9.29
C ILE A 5 0.01 10.12 -9.11
N TRP A 6 0.28 8.83 -9.32
CA TRP A 6 1.58 8.21 -9.07
C TRP A 6 2.37 8.05 -10.37
N THR A 7 2.76 9.17 -10.98
CA THR A 7 3.68 9.17 -12.12
C THR A 7 5.12 8.88 -11.67
N ASP A 8 5.97 8.46 -12.61
CA ASP A 8 7.39 8.21 -12.34
C ASP A 8 8.08 9.45 -11.74
N GLU A 9 7.78 10.64 -12.27
CA GLU A 9 8.30 11.93 -11.78
C GLU A 9 7.91 12.20 -10.32
N VAL A 10 6.67 11.89 -9.93
CA VAL A 10 6.20 12.04 -8.55
C VAL A 10 6.93 11.07 -7.62
N LEU A 11 7.15 9.84 -8.07
CA LEU A 11 7.83 8.81 -7.29
C LEU A 11 9.32 9.12 -7.11
N GLU A 12 9.99 9.57 -8.17
CA GLU A 12 11.37 10.03 -8.12
C GLU A 12 11.54 11.21 -7.16
N GLY A 13 10.66 12.23 -7.25
CA GLY A 13 10.69 13.38 -6.35
C GLY A 13 10.49 12.99 -4.88
N ARG A 14 9.57 12.04 -4.62
CA ARG A 14 9.34 11.50 -3.27
C ARG A 14 10.55 10.73 -2.76
N ALA A 15 11.11 9.82 -3.56
CA ALA A 15 12.25 9.01 -3.18
C ALA A 15 13.49 9.87 -2.90
N ALA A 16 13.75 10.86 -3.77
CA ALA A 16 14.83 11.83 -3.61
C ALA A 16 14.68 12.67 -2.32
N HIS A 17 13.46 13.07 -1.95
CA HIS A 17 13.20 13.76 -0.69
C HIS A 17 13.64 12.96 0.54
N TYR A 18 13.55 11.63 0.48
CA TYR A 18 14.02 10.73 1.53
C TYR A 18 15.46 10.22 1.31
N GLY A 19 16.17 10.73 0.30
CA GLY A 19 17.55 10.32 0.00
C GLY A 19 17.71 8.85 -0.38
N MET A 20 16.69 8.24 -1.01
CA MET A 20 16.66 6.82 -1.35
C MET A 20 16.24 6.57 -2.80
N SER A 21 16.43 5.34 -3.28
CA SER A 21 15.96 4.92 -4.60
C SER A 21 14.43 4.79 -4.63
N VAL A 22 13.82 4.84 -5.82
CA VAL A 22 12.37 4.61 -5.97
C VAL A 22 11.98 3.20 -5.52
N GLU A 23 12.84 2.20 -5.77
CA GLU A 23 12.61 0.82 -5.35
C GLU A 23 12.60 0.70 -3.82
N ASP A 24 13.55 1.33 -3.14
CA ASP A 24 13.61 1.32 -1.68
C ASP A 24 12.46 2.14 -1.07
N TYR A 25 12.10 3.26 -1.70
CA TYR A 25 10.93 4.05 -1.30
C TYR A 25 9.64 3.22 -1.36
N ARG A 26 9.42 2.41 -2.41
CA ARG A 26 8.25 1.52 -2.54
C ARG A 26 8.21 0.43 -1.48
N ARG A 27 9.38 -0.02 -1.00
CA ARG A 27 9.52 -1.04 0.05
C ARG A 27 9.76 -0.45 1.44
N ASN A 28 9.62 0.86 1.61
CA ASN A 28 9.89 1.54 2.88
C ASN A 28 8.73 1.37 3.87
N ASN A 29 8.56 0.13 4.33
CA ASN A 29 7.59 -0.32 5.34
C ASN A 29 8.19 -1.50 6.13
N LEU A 30 7.57 -1.85 7.25
CA LEU A 30 8.08 -2.88 8.17
C LEU A 30 8.24 -4.27 7.53
N LEU A 31 7.44 -4.59 6.51
CA LEU A 31 7.54 -5.85 5.78
C LEU A 31 8.56 -5.84 4.64
N HIS A 32 9.17 -4.69 4.36
CA HIS A 32 10.12 -4.48 3.26
C HIS A 32 9.59 -4.94 1.89
N ARG A 33 8.30 -4.72 1.63
CA ARG A 33 7.62 -5.17 0.42
C ARG A 33 6.86 -4.06 -0.28
N GLU A 34 6.91 -4.03 -1.60
CA GLU A 34 6.00 -3.17 -2.34
C GLU A 34 4.58 -3.70 -2.21
N VAL A 35 3.63 -2.81 -1.89
CA VAL A 35 2.20 -3.12 -1.94
C VAL A 35 1.68 -2.73 -3.31
N THR A 36 1.03 -3.67 -3.98
CA THR A 36 0.49 -3.53 -5.34
C THR A 36 -1.05 -3.44 -5.34
N SER A 37 -1.65 -3.05 -6.47
CA SER A 37 -3.11 -3.09 -6.63
C SER A 37 -3.65 -4.52 -6.57
N ALA A 38 -2.85 -5.52 -6.93
CA ALA A 38 -3.21 -6.93 -6.81
C ALA A 38 -3.34 -7.37 -5.34
N ASP A 39 -2.47 -6.87 -4.46
CA ASP A 39 -2.56 -7.14 -3.02
C ASP A 39 -3.84 -6.54 -2.44
N VAL A 40 -4.18 -5.29 -2.83
CA VAL A 40 -5.44 -4.64 -2.45
C VAL A 40 -6.64 -5.45 -2.93
N ALA A 41 -6.63 -5.90 -4.19
CA ALA A 41 -7.70 -6.72 -4.75
C ALA A 41 -7.86 -8.05 -4.01
N ALA A 42 -6.74 -8.72 -3.67
CA ALA A 42 -6.75 -9.97 -2.93
C ALA A 42 -7.40 -9.80 -1.54
N LEU A 43 -7.07 -8.72 -0.82
CA LEU A 43 -7.71 -8.41 0.45
C LEU A 43 -9.21 -8.16 0.29
N VAL A 44 -9.61 -7.34 -0.68
CA VAL A 44 -11.02 -7.04 -0.94
C VAL A 44 -11.81 -8.31 -1.26
N CYS A 45 -11.27 -9.20 -2.10
CA CYS A 45 -11.89 -10.48 -2.41
C CYS A 45 -12.04 -11.37 -1.16
N ALA A 46 -11.04 -11.40 -0.28
CA ALA A 46 -11.12 -12.15 0.98
C ALA A 46 -12.21 -11.57 1.91
N MET A 47 -12.29 -10.23 2.00
CA MET A 47 -13.28 -9.52 2.80
C MET A 47 -14.71 -9.62 2.24
N ALA A 48 -14.87 -9.86 0.95
CA ALA A 48 -16.18 -10.16 0.34
C ALA A 48 -16.68 -11.59 0.66
N GLY A 49 -15.82 -12.44 1.25
CA GLY A 49 -16.14 -13.82 1.60
C GLY A 49 -16.90 -13.99 2.92
N SER A 50 -17.37 -15.21 3.18
CA SER A 50 -18.20 -15.55 4.35
C SER A 50 -17.48 -15.38 5.71
N ALA A 51 -16.14 -15.35 5.71
CA ALA A 51 -15.33 -15.05 6.90
C ALA A 51 -15.67 -13.66 7.49
N PHE A 52 -16.05 -12.71 6.64
CA PHE A 52 -16.37 -11.33 7.04
C PHE A 52 -17.87 -11.03 7.06
N ARG A 53 -18.75 -12.05 6.99
CA ARG A 53 -20.22 -11.86 6.86
C ARG A 53 -20.90 -10.99 7.93
N CYS A 54 -20.29 -10.85 9.10
CA CYS A 54 -20.79 -10.03 10.21
C CYS A 54 -19.87 -8.84 10.52
N THR A 55 -19.01 -8.45 9.58
CA THR A 55 -18.13 -7.29 9.72
C THR A 55 -18.71 -6.11 8.96
N THR A 56 -18.86 -4.96 9.63
CA THR A 56 -19.28 -3.70 9.02
C THR A 56 -18.56 -2.55 9.70
N GLY A 57 -18.30 -1.45 8.97
CA GLY A 57 -17.60 -0.27 9.51
C GLY A 57 -16.12 -0.48 9.88
N ALA A 58 -15.55 -1.66 9.61
CA ALA A 58 -14.14 -1.95 9.87
C ALA A 58 -13.22 -1.31 8.82
N GLN A 59 -12.06 -0.84 9.25
CA GLN A 59 -10.96 -0.43 8.38
C GLN A 59 -9.80 -1.39 8.59
N LEU A 60 -9.23 -1.91 7.50
CA LEU A 60 -8.10 -2.83 7.53
C LEU A 60 -6.99 -2.29 6.63
N PRO A 61 -5.87 -1.79 7.20
CA PRO A 61 -4.77 -1.29 6.40
C PRO A 61 -4.07 -2.42 5.65
N ILE A 62 -3.65 -2.11 4.41
CA ILE A 62 -2.78 -2.94 3.59
C ILE A 62 -1.65 -2.07 3.03
N ASP A 63 -0.64 -1.85 3.86
CA ASP A 63 0.42 -0.87 3.61
C ASP A 63 1.83 -1.39 3.95
N GLY A 64 1.94 -2.69 4.26
CA GLY A 64 3.19 -3.32 4.70
C GLY A 64 3.65 -2.87 6.08
N GLY A 65 2.80 -2.20 6.87
CA GLY A 65 3.18 -1.55 8.12
C GLY A 65 3.95 -0.27 7.86
N ASN A 66 3.31 0.72 7.23
CA ASN A 66 3.96 2.00 6.95
C ASN A 66 4.09 2.80 8.26
N GLU A 67 5.33 3.00 8.72
CA GLU A 67 5.62 3.66 10.00
C GLU A 67 5.06 5.08 10.14
N ARG A 68 4.71 5.74 9.03
CA ARG A 68 4.14 7.09 9.04
C ARG A 68 2.68 7.14 9.49
N VAL A 69 2.00 5.99 9.55
CA VAL A 69 0.55 5.85 9.80
C VAL A 69 0.22 4.81 10.89
N LEU A 70 1.23 4.28 11.58
CA LEU A 70 1.08 3.50 12.81
C LEU A 70 0.87 4.41 14.03
#